data_AF-A0A2H5ZAD5-F1
#
_entry.id   AF-A0A2H5ZAD5-F1
#
_cell.length_a   1.000
_cell.length_b   1.000
_cell.length_c   1.000
_cell.angle_alpha   90.00
_cell.angle_beta   90.00
_cell.angle_gamma   90.00
#
_symmetry.space_group_name_H-M   'P 1'
#
loop_
_entity.id
_entity.type
_entity.pdbx_description
1 polymer ?
#
loop_
_entity_poly.entity_id
_entity_poly.type
_entity_poly.pdbx_seq_one_letter_code
_entity_poly.pdbx_strand_id
1 'polypeptide(L)' 'MRDDEAAREYREAFAAWMSQLERLHSVLLEGKPLAPPALKGLLNREARAKERYERARRRLLGIADEPHGDASSNPFP' A
#
# COMPACT_ATOMS: atom_id res chain seq x y z
N MET A 1 -8.57 22.43 1.44
CA MET A 1 -7.11 22.52 1.18
C MET A 1 -6.29 21.39 1.81
N ARG A 2 -6.40 21.05 3.11
CA ARG A 2 -5.70 19.85 3.66
C ARG A 2 -6.29 18.53 3.14
N ASP A 3 -7.61 18.46 3.00
CA ASP A 3 -8.29 17.27 2.47
C ASP A 3 -7.92 17.01 1.01
N ASP A 4 -7.70 18.08 0.22
CA ASP A 4 -7.30 17.98 -1.18
C ASP A 4 -5.88 17.43 -1.34
N GLU A 5 -4.98 17.78 -0.42
CA GLU A 5 -3.60 17.28 -0.40
C GLU A 5 -3.55 15.82 0.07
N ALA A 6 -4.30 15.45 1.11
CA ALA A 6 -4.42 14.07 1.57
C ALA A 6 -5.06 13.17 0.50
N ALA A 7 -6.08 13.66 -0.21
CA ALA A 7 -6.70 12.95 -1.32
C ALA A 7 -5.74 12.79 -2.51
N ARG A 8 -4.91 13.79 -2.80
CA ARG A 8 -3.86 13.70 -3.83
C ARG A 8 -2.81 12.67 -3.45
N GLU A 9 -2.25 12.74 -2.24
CA GLU A 9 -1.24 11.79 -1.75
C GLU A 9 -1.78 10.35 -1.78
N TYR A 10 -3.03 10.15 -1.36
CA TYR A 10 -3.71 8.87 -1.46
C TYR A 10 -3.78 8.34 -2.90
N ARG A 11 -4.24 9.16 -3.85
CA ARG A 11 -4.40 8.77 -5.26
C ARG A 11 -3.06 8.41 -5.89
N GLU A 12 -2.02 9.20 -5.63
CA GLU A 12 -0.66 8.95 -6.13
C GLU A 12 -0.08 7.65 -5.56
N ALA A 13 -0.22 7.44 -4.24
CA ALA A 13 0.28 6.24 -3.59
C ALA A 13 -0.48 4.98 -4.04
N PHE A 14 -1.80 5.09 -4.23
CA PHE A 14 -2.63 4.02 -4.78
C PHE A 14 -2.21 3.64 -6.20
N ALA A 15 -2.08 4.62 -7.11
CA ALA A 15 -1.66 4.37 -8.48
C ALA A 15 -0.27 3.72 -8.56
N ALA A 16 0.68 4.19 -7.75
CA ALA A 16 2.01 3.61 -7.66
C ALA A 16 1.99 2.16 -7.16
N TRP A 17 1.15 1.83 -6.19
CA TRP A 17 1.00 0.45 -5.69
C TRP A 17 0.36 -0.45 -6.73
N MET A 18 -0.72 -0.02 -7.38
CA MET A 18 -1.38 -0.77 -8.46
C MET A 18 -0.41 -1.10 -9.61
N SER A 19 0.42 -0.15 -10.01
CA SER A 19 1.45 -0.40 -11.04
C SER A 19 2.48 -1.46 -10.63
N GLN A 20 2.87 -1.53 -9.35
CA GLN A 20 3.74 -2.61 -8.87
C GLN A 20 3.02 -3.96 -8.84
N LEU A 21 1.74 -3.98 -8.44
CA LEU A 21 0.93 -5.19 -8.43
C LEU A 21 0.71 -5.74 -9.84
N GLU A 22 0.41 -4.91 -10.82
CA GLU A 22 0.29 -5.32 -12.22
C GLU A 22 1.60 -5.95 -12.70
N ARG A 23 2.74 -5.34 -12.39
CA ARG A 23 4.05 -5.87 -12.76
C ARG A 23 4.34 -7.21 -12.07
N LEU A 24 3.95 -7.35 -10.81
CA LEU A 24 4.07 -8.61 -10.07
C LEU A 24 3.17 -9.70 -10.67
N HIS A 25 1.92 -9.37 -10.97
CA HIS A 25 0.98 -10.27 -11.63
C HIS A 25 1.48 -10.76 -12.97
N SER A 26 2.04 -9.88 -13.82
CA SER A 26 2.60 -10.33 -15.09
C SER A 26 3.77 -11.30 -14.93
N VAL A 27 4.54 -11.21 -13.86
CA VAL A 27 5.62 -12.18 -13.61
C VAL A 27 5.07 -13.50 -13.07
N LEU A 28 4.11 -13.44 -12.15
CA LEU A 28 3.56 -14.63 -11.49
C LEU A 28 2.59 -15.42 -12.37
N LEU A 29 1.76 -14.76 -13.17
CA LEU A 29 0.63 -15.36 -13.89
C LEU A 29 0.83 -15.41 -15.41
N GLU A 30 1.53 -14.43 -15.98
CA GLU A 30 1.79 -14.40 -17.43
C GLU A 30 3.13 -15.07 -17.81
N GLY A 31 3.87 -15.61 -16.84
CA GLY A 31 5.11 -16.36 -17.08
C GLY A 31 6.28 -15.52 -17.60
N LYS A 32 6.28 -14.19 -17.39
CA LYS A 32 7.40 -13.34 -17.80
C LYS A 32 8.68 -13.76 -17.06
N PRO A 33 9.74 -14.18 -17.77
CA PRO A 33 10.95 -14.69 -17.13
C PRO A 33 11.64 -13.58 -16.34
N LEU A 34 11.86 -13.83 -15.05
CA LEU A 34 12.53 -12.91 -14.14
C LEU A 34 13.53 -13.69 -13.29
N ALA A 35 14.79 -13.23 -13.26
CA ALA A 35 15.81 -13.87 -12.44
C ALA A 35 15.45 -13.78 -10.95
N PRO A 36 15.81 -14.76 -10.10
CA PRO A 36 15.44 -14.77 -8.68
C PRO A 36 15.82 -13.49 -7.89
N PRO A 37 17.01 -12.86 -8.09
CA PRO A 37 17.32 -11.58 -7.46
C PRO A 37 16.39 -10.44 -7.88
N ALA A 38 15.98 -10.44 -9.15
CA ALA A 38 15.06 -9.44 -9.69
C ALA A 38 13.64 -9.65 -9.18
N LEU A 39 13.22 -10.90 -8.93
CA LEU A 39 11.95 -11.22 -8.28
C LEU A 39 11.90 -10.70 -6.84
N LYS A 40 12.95 -10.94 -6.06
CA LYS A 40 13.06 -10.36 -4.70
C LYS A 40 12.99 -8.84 -4.73
N GLY A 41 13.67 -8.20 -5.69
CA GLY A 41 13.60 -6.76 -5.89
C GLY A 41 12.19 -6.27 -6.24
N LEU A 42 11.44 -7.02 -7.04
CA LEU A 42 10.06 -6.70 -7.39
C LEU A 42 9.12 -6.78 -6.18
N LEU A 43 9.22 -7.86 -5.40
CA LEU A 43 8.45 -8.04 -4.16
C LEU A 43 8.73 -6.92 -3.15
N ASN A 44 10.00 -6.56 -2.98
CA ASN A 44 10.37 -5.46 -2.09
C ASN A 44 9.78 -4.11 -2.55
N ARG A 45 9.77 -3.84 -3.86
CA ARG A 45 9.19 -2.59 -4.39
C ARG A 45 7.68 -2.55 -4.23
N GLU A 46 6.99 -3.67 -4.44
CA GLU A 46 5.55 -3.80 -4.19
C GLU A 46 5.25 -3.52 -2.71
N ALA A 47 5.95 -4.19 -1.78
CA ALA A 47 5.74 -4.01 -0.35
C ALA A 47 5.94 -2.54 0.08
N ARG A 48 7.01 -1.90 -0.40
CA ARG A 48 7.28 -0.46 -0.12
C ARG A 48 6.25 0.48 -0.75
N ALA A 49 5.63 0.11 -1.87
CA ALA A 49 4.53 0.88 -2.45
C ALA A 49 3.26 0.73 -1.62
N LYS A 50 2.96 -0.50 -1.18
CA LYS A 50 1.84 -0.80 -0.27
C LYS A 50 1.94 -0.03 1.04
N GLU A 51 3.10 -0.04 1.70
CA GLU A 51 3.32 0.70 2.95
C GLU A 51 3.03 2.22 2.80
N ARG A 52 3.47 2.81 1.68
CA ARG A 52 3.20 4.22 1.36
C ARG A 52 1.72 4.47 1.15
N TYR A 53 1.04 3.62 0.39
CA TYR A 53 -0.40 3.66 0.19
C TYR A 53 -1.16 3.54 1.52
N GLU A 54 -0.81 2.59 2.38
CA GLU A 54 -1.46 2.40 3.68
C GLU A 54 -1.26 3.59 4.61
N ARG A 55 -0.10 4.24 4.56
CA ARG A 55 0.13 5.49 5.30
C ARG A 55 -0.72 6.63 4.75
N ALA A 56 -0.77 6.81 3.42
CA ALA A 56 -1.59 7.84 2.79
C ALA A 56 -3.10 7.60 3.06
N ARG A 57 -3.53 6.34 3.07
CA ARG A 57 -4.90 5.93 3.42
C ARG A 57 -5.23 6.26 4.88
N ARG A 58 -4.34 5.95 5.81
CA ARG A 58 -4.52 6.31 7.23
C ARG A 58 -4.61 7.82 7.42
N ARG A 59 -3.78 8.59 6.72
CA ARG A 59 -3.84 10.07 6.71
C ARG A 59 -5.16 10.59 6.16
N LEU A 60 -5.60 10.06 5.01
CA LEU A 60 -6.88 10.42 4.40
C LEU A 60 -8.07 10.14 5.33
N LEU A 61 -8.02 9.04 6.07
CA LEU A 61 -9.05 8.64 7.04
C LEU A 61 -8.93 9.38 8.39
N GLY A 62 -7.90 10.19 8.59
CA GLY A 62 -7.67 10.89 9.87
C GLY A 62 -7.19 9.99 11.03
N ILE A 63 -6.83 8.72 10.76
CA ILE A 63 -6.40 7.73 11.77
C ILE A 63 -4.87 7.63 11.90
N ALA A 64 -4.14 8.63 11.41
CA ALA A 64 -2.68 8.60 11.35
C ALA A 64 -1.99 8.65 12.73
N ASP A 65 -2.72 9.02 13.79
CA ASP A 65 -2.20 9.24 15.15
C ASP A 65 -2.94 8.46 16.26
N GLU A 66 -3.81 7.49 15.95
CA GLU A 66 -4.27 6.60 17.01
C GLU A 66 -3.16 5.56 17.30
N PRO A 67 -2.44 5.64 18.45
CA PRO A 67 -1.77 4.45 18.95
C PRO A 67 -2.84 3.37 19.03
N HIS A 68 -2.55 2.14 18.60
CA HIS A 68 -3.47 1.00 18.71
C HIS A 68 -4.24 1.11 20.03
N GLY A 69 -5.51 1.54 19.95
CA GLY A 69 -6.41 1.51 21.08
C GLY A 69 -6.46 0.06 21.48
N ASP A 70 -6.12 -0.20 22.74
CA ASP A 70 -6.11 -1.51 23.36
C ASP A 70 -7.27 -2.36 22.79
N ALA A 71 -6.95 -3.57 22.33
CA ALA A 71 -7.92 -4.53 21.78
C ALA A 71 -8.94 -5.04 22.83
N SER A 72 -9.14 -4.28 23.93
CA SER A 72 -10.05 -4.57 25.04
C SER A 72 -11.41 -3.90 24.88
N SER A 73 -11.61 -2.99 23.94
CA SER A 73 -12.93 -2.42 23.64
C SER A 73 -13.46 -2.99 22.32
N ASN A 74 -13.96 -4.22 22.38
CA ASN A 74 -14.86 -4.73 21.34
C ASN A 74 -16.31 -4.43 21.78
N PRO A 75 -17.01 -3.45 21.18
CA PRO A 75 -18.38 -3.12 21.55
C PRO A 75 -19.44 -3.99 20.85
N PHE A 76 -19.04 -5.00 20.08
CA PHE A 76 -19.96 -5.95 19.46
C PHE A 76 -19.68 -7.38 19.97
N PRO A 77 -20.57 -7.96 20.79
CA PRO A 77 -20.50 -9.36 21.22
C PRO A 77 -20.81 -10.34 20.08
#